data_AF-A0A838FDW6-F1
#
_entry.id   AF-A0A838FDW6-F1
#
_cell.length_a   1.000
_cell.length_b   1.000
_cell.length_c   1.000
_cell.angle_alpha   90.00
_cell.angle_beta   90.00
_cell.angle_gamma   90.00
#
_symmetry.space_group_name_H-M   'P 1'
#
loop_
_entity.id
_entity.type
_entity.pdbx_description
1 polymer ?
#
loop_
_entity_poly.entity_id
_entity_poly.type
_entity_poly.pdbx_seq_one_letter_code
_entity_poly.pdbx_strand_id
1 'polypeptide(L)'
;MKAFQFLIWCAAISLSVYSCKNAPESDEAKTSEAKEVVEQSSDAIYKVDPAASKLEFIGTKVSGYHSGSVQIKSGELEVKDRTITGGKFIMDMNSITLSNGDEEGNMKLAGHLKSADFFDVEKNQEGAFEITGVKPFSGNL
;
A
#
# COMPACT_ATOMS: atom_id res chain seq x y z
N MET A 1 48.14 3.88 -34.04
CA MET A 1 47.31 2.65 -34.01
C MET A 1 46.86 2.26 -32.61
N LYS A 2 47.74 2.24 -31.59
CA LYS A 2 47.37 1.89 -30.20
C LYS A 2 46.39 2.87 -29.52
N ALA A 3 46.44 4.17 -29.86
CA ALA A 3 45.51 5.18 -29.33
C ALA A 3 44.09 5.07 -29.90
N PHE A 4 43.93 4.53 -31.13
CA PHE A 4 42.63 4.34 -31.76
C PHE A 4 41.94 3.06 -31.26
N GLN A 5 42.72 2.01 -30.97
CA GLN A 5 42.24 0.82 -30.29
C GLN A 5 41.81 1.10 -28.82
N PHE A 6 42.45 2.05 -28.15
CA PHE A 6 42.07 2.45 -26.79
C PHE A 6 40.72 3.19 -26.75
N LEU A 7 40.43 4.00 -27.77
CA LEU A 7 39.17 4.74 -27.91
C LEU A 7 37.97 3.81 -28.20
N ILE A 8 38.20 2.72 -28.94
CA ILE A 8 37.20 1.68 -29.19
C ILE A 8 36.92 0.86 -27.92
N TRP A 9 37.90 0.72 -27.02
CA TRP A 9 37.72 0.00 -25.75
C TRP A 9 36.99 0.82 -24.68
N CYS A 10 37.09 2.16 -24.70
CA CYS A 10 36.30 3.03 -23.81
C CYS A 10 34.82 3.13 -24.22
N ALA A 11 34.50 3.03 -25.51
CA ALA A 11 33.11 3.09 -25.98
C ALA A 11 32.30 1.83 -25.64
N ALA A 12 32.95 0.66 -25.55
CA ALA A 12 32.28 -0.62 -25.27
C ALA A 12 31.83 -0.81 -23.81
N ILE A 13 32.28 0.04 -22.87
CA ILE A 13 31.93 -0.06 -21.44
C ILE A 13 30.68 0.78 -21.08
N SER A 14 30.14 1.55 -22.04
CA SER A 14 28.99 2.44 -21.80
C SER A 14 27.59 1.78 -21.99
N LEU A 15 27.52 0.49 -22.35
CA LEU A 15 26.26 -0.22 -22.59
C LEU A 15 25.98 -1.32 -21.55
N SER A 16 25.91 -0.98 -20.27
CA SER A 16 25.36 -1.92 -19.28
C SER A 16 25.03 -1.24 -17.96
N VAL A 17 23.82 -0.68 -17.87
CA VAL A 17 22.80 -1.03 -16.86
C VAL A 17 21.55 -0.17 -17.03
N TYR A 18 20.79 -0.36 -18.13
CA TYR A 18 19.37 -0.01 -18.08
C TYR A 18 18.68 -1.07 -17.21
N SER A 19 18.77 -0.92 -15.89
CA SER A 19 17.85 -1.59 -14.98
C SER A 19 16.49 -0.93 -15.17
N CYS A 20 15.67 -1.46 -16.06
CA CYS A 20 14.27 -1.08 -16.15
C CYS A 20 13.61 -1.31 -14.78
N LYS A 21 13.43 -0.24 -14.00
CA LYS A 21 12.58 -0.25 -12.81
C LYS A 21 11.13 -0.23 -13.30
N ASN A 22 10.55 -1.41 -13.52
CA ASN A 22 9.13 -1.58 -13.87
C ASN A 22 8.20 -1.61 -12.63
N ALA A 23 8.72 -1.27 -11.44
CA ALA A 23 7.91 -1.15 -10.24
C ALA A 23 7.24 0.23 -10.22
N PRO A 24 5.94 0.32 -9.85
CA PRO A 24 5.29 1.61 -9.68
C PRO A 24 6.02 2.43 -8.60
N GLU A 25 6.23 3.72 -8.85
CA GLU A 25 6.75 4.64 -7.83
C GLU A 25 5.68 4.82 -6.75
N SER A 26 6.09 4.72 -5.48
CA SER A 26 5.24 4.98 -4.32
C SER A 26 5.68 6.28 -3.68
N ASP A 27 4.71 7.07 -3.23
CA ASP A 27 4.97 8.23 -2.36
C ASP A 27 5.65 7.78 -1.06
N GLU A 28 6.57 8.59 -0.55
CA GLU A 28 7.16 8.37 0.77
C GLU A 28 6.09 8.55 1.87
N ALA A 29 5.98 7.56 2.76
CA ALA A 29 5.07 7.62 3.89
C ALA A 29 5.51 8.72 4.88
N LYS A 30 4.80 9.86 4.88
CA LYS A 30 5.02 10.93 5.86
C LYS A 30 4.37 10.59 7.19
N THR A 31 5.21 10.06 8.07
CA THR A 31 5.06 9.96 9.53
C THR A 31 4.54 11.23 10.24
N SER A 32 3.39 11.25 10.92
CA SER A 32 3.12 12.29 11.93
C SER A 32 2.72 11.67 13.26
N GLU A 33 2.75 12.48 14.33
CA GLU A 33 2.15 12.09 15.60
C GLU A 33 0.66 11.77 15.42
N ALA A 34 0.16 10.88 16.28
CA ALA A 34 -1.24 10.48 16.29
C ALA A 34 -2.12 11.73 16.48
N LYS A 35 -3.03 11.95 15.52
CA LYS A 35 -4.02 13.02 15.63
C LYS A 35 -5.23 12.50 16.37
N GLU A 36 -5.82 13.39 17.16
CA GLU A 36 -7.10 13.11 17.81
C GLU A 36 -8.19 12.95 16.74
N VAL A 37 -9.06 11.97 16.95
CA VAL A 37 -10.23 11.75 16.12
C VAL A 37 -11.26 12.80 16.52
N VAL A 38 -11.52 13.73 15.62
CA VAL A 38 -12.54 14.76 15.85
C VAL A 38 -13.89 14.16 15.47
N GLU A 39 -14.73 13.85 16.46
CA GLU A 39 -16.13 13.52 16.20
C GLU A 39 -16.78 14.71 15.47
N GLN A 40 -17.12 14.53 14.21
CA GLN A 40 -17.83 15.53 13.42
C GLN A 40 -19.31 15.17 13.36
N SER A 41 -20.19 16.18 13.47
CA SER A 41 -21.62 15.97 13.27
C SER A 41 -21.86 15.36 11.88
N SER A 42 -22.69 14.33 11.79
CA SER A 42 -23.07 13.69 10.53
C SER A 42 -24.60 13.69 10.36
N ASP A 43 -25.06 13.81 9.12
CA ASP A 43 -26.47 13.68 8.76
C ASP A 43 -26.81 12.22 8.44
N ALA A 44 -25.82 11.47 7.94
CA ALA A 44 -25.96 10.09 7.53
C ALA A 44 -24.68 9.29 7.79
N ILE A 45 -24.86 8.00 8.10
CA ILE A 45 -23.80 7.00 8.21
C ILE A 45 -24.01 5.95 7.13
N TYR A 46 -23.01 5.76 6.28
CA TYR A 46 -23.00 4.76 5.22
C TYR A 46 -22.10 3.61 5.61
N LYS A 47 -22.66 2.40 5.67
CA LYS A 47 -21.88 1.20 5.96
C LYS A 47 -21.16 0.71 4.71
N VAL A 48 -19.90 0.35 4.87
CA VAL A 48 -19.12 -0.33 3.83
C VAL A 48 -19.72 -1.70 3.60
N ASP A 49 -19.86 -2.10 2.33
CA ASP A 49 -20.14 -3.47 1.93
C ASP A 49 -18.81 -4.21 1.74
N PRO A 50 -18.43 -5.14 2.66
CA PRO A 50 -17.18 -5.89 2.55
C PRO A 50 -17.06 -6.72 1.28
N ALA A 51 -18.19 -7.19 0.72
CA ALA A 51 -18.19 -8.03 -0.48
C ALA A 51 -17.95 -7.22 -1.75
N ALA A 52 -18.36 -5.94 -1.76
CA ALA A 52 -18.19 -5.02 -2.87
C ALA A 52 -16.95 -4.11 -2.75
N SER A 53 -16.24 -4.16 -1.62
CA SER A 53 -15.10 -3.27 -1.32
C SER A 53 -13.80 -4.06 -1.25
N LYS A 54 -12.69 -3.41 -1.65
CA LYS A 54 -11.36 -4.04 -1.67
C LYS A 54 -10.32 -3.10 -1.07
N LEU A 55 -9.42 -3.69 -0.29
CA LEU A 55 -8.17 -3.05 0.11
C LEU A 55 -7.02 -3.84 -0.52
N GLU A 56 -6.30 -3.19 -1.43
CA GLU A 56 -5.18 -3.75 -2.17
C GLU A 56 -3.93 -2.92 -1.92
N PHE A 57 -2.76 -3.56 -1.95
CA PHE A 57 -1.48 -2.90 -1.74
C PHE A 57 -0.43 -3.39 -2.74
N ILE A 58 0.57 -2.54 -2.97
CA ILE A 58 1.78 -2.90 -3.71
C ILE A 58 3.00 -2.60 -2.83
N GLY A 59 3.82 -3.62 -2.56
CA GLY A 59 5.10 -3.48 -1.87
C GLY A 59 6.25 -3.61 -2.84
N THR A 60 7.11 -2.60 -2.94
CA THR A 60 8.23 -2.57 -3.90
C THR A 60 9.57 -2.84 -3.23
N LYS A 61 10.47 -3.52 -3.93
CA LYS A 61 11.89 -3.71 -3.61
C LYS A 61 12.75 -3.36 -4.83
N VAL A 62 14.06 -3.20 -4.64
CA VAL A 62 14.99 -2.86 -5.74
C VAL A 62 14.88 -3.84 -6.92
N SER A 63 14.59 -5.11 -6.65
CA SER A 63 14.50 -6.19 -7.65
C SER A 63 13.08 -6.51 -8.14
N GLY A 64 12.03 -5.79 -7.71
CA GLY A 64 10.65 -6.07 -8.14
C GLY A 64 9.58 -5.58 -7.18
N TYR A 65 8.38 -6.12 -7.27
CA TYR A 65 7.26 -5.73 -6.39
C TYR A 65 6.33 -6.91 -6.13
N HIS A 66 5.56 -6.81 -5.05
CA HIS A 66 4.48 -7.72 -4.72
C HIS A 66 3.16 -6.96 -4.64
N SER A 67 2.09 -7.55 -5.18
CA SER A 67 0.71 -7.12 -5.01
C SER A 67 0.05 -8.01 -3.98
N GLY A 68 -0.77 -7.42 -3.12
CA GLY A 68 -1.52 -8.16 -2.12
C GLY A 68 -2.82 -7.46 -1.74
N SER A 69 -3.59 -8.12 -0.90
CA SER A 69 -4.86 -7.62 -0.40
C SER A 69 -5.07 -7.97 1.06
N VAL A 70 -5.95 -7.21 1.71
CA VAL A 70 -6.47 -7.46 3.05
C VAL A 70 -7.98 -7.24 2.99
N GLN A 71 -8.76 -8.13 3.59
CA GLN A 71 -10.20 -8.00 3.66
C GLN A 71 -10.59 -6.89 4.62
N ILE A 72 -11.54 -6.06 4.19
CA ILE A 72 -12.22 -5.11 5.06
C ILE A 72 -13.24 -5.92 5.86
N LYS A 73 -13.11 -5.94 7.18
CA LYS A 73 -14.04 -6.64 8.09
C LYS A 73 -15.32 -5.85 8.25
N SER A 74 -15.19 -4.53 8.44
CA SER A 74 -16.30 -3.59 8.55
C SER A 74 -15.82 -2.18 8.27
N GLY A 75 -16.76 -1.27 8.03
CA GLY A 75 -16.46 0.14 8.05
C GLY A 75 -17.69 0.99 7.89
N GLU A 76 -17.51 2.27 8.16
CA GLU A 76 -18.54 3.29 8.02
C GLU A 76 -17.94 4.61 7.56
N LEU A 77 -18.74 5.35 6.81
CA LEU A 77 -18.46 6.70 6.35
C LEU A 77 -19.52 7.63 6.88
N GLU A 78 -19.09 8.71 7.52
CA GLU A 78 -19.94 9.76 8.03
C GLU A 78 -20.05 10.87 6.98
N VAL A 79 -21.27 11.27 6.68
CA VAL A 79 -21.55 12.27 5.65
C VAL A 79 -22.45 13.36 6.21
N LYS A 80 -22.09 14.62 5.92
CA LYS A 80 -22.88 15.81 6.18
C LYS A 80 -22.84 16.71 4.96
N ASP A 81 -23.97 17.29 4.58
CA ASP A 81 -24.04 18.21 3.43
C ASP A 81 -23.38 17.64 2.16
N ARG A 82 -23.57 16.33 1.92
CA ARG A 82 -22.98 15.57 0.79
C ARG A 82 -21.45 15.47 0.78
N THR A 83 -20.80 15.78 1.90
CA THR A 83 -19.35 15.71 2.08
C THR A 83 -19.01 14.70 3.16
N ILE A 84 -17.93 13.94 2.98
CA ILE A 84 -17.42 13.04 4.02
C ILE A 84 -16.84 13.89 5.15
N THR A 85 -17.26 13.62 6.37
CA THR A 85 -16.78 14.31 7.58
C THR A 85 -15.91 13.42 8.45
N GLY A 86 -16.08 12.11 8.34
CA GLY A 86 -15.40 11.11 9.16
C GLY A 86 -15.66 9.70 8.66
N GLY A 87 -15.21 8.73 9.44
CA GLY A 87 -15.40 7.32 9.14
C GLY A 87 -14.29 6.44 9.70
N LYS A 88 -14.61 5.17 9.82
CA LYS A 88 -13.75 4.15 10.41
C LYS A 88 -13.82 2.87 9.63
N PHE A 89 -12.67 2.21 9.46
CA PHE A 89 -12.54 0.96 8.74
C PHE A 89 -11.76 -0.02 9.60
N ILE A 90 -12.27 -1.25 9.70
CA ILE A 90 -11.62 -2.37 10.37
C ILE A 90 -11.19 -3.37 9.31
N MET A 91 -9.92 -3.73 9.33
CA MET A 91 -9.30 -4.68 8.41
C MET A 91 -9.02 -5.98 9.16
N ASP A 92 -9.33 -7.13 8.57
CA ASP A 92 -8.95 -8.43 9.14
C ASP A 92 -7.51 -8.75 8.72
N MET A 93 -6.55 -8.61 9.63
CA MET A 93 -5.14 -8.80 9.31
C MET A 93 -4.78 -10.27 9.06
N ASN A 94 -5.61 -11.22 9.50
CA ASN A 94 -5.42 -12.64 9.17
C ASN A 94 -5.67 -12.93 7.69
N SER A 95 -6.37 -12.03 6.99
CA SER A 95 -6.76 -12.20 5.60
C SER A 95 -5.71 -11.74 4.58
N ILE A 96 -4.50 -11.32 5.02
CA ILE A 96 -3.43 -10.90 4.11
C ILE A 96 -3.14 -12.01 3.09
N THR A 97 -3.17 -11.65 1.80
CA THR A 97 -2.80 -12.52 0.66
C THR A 97 -1.96 -11.77 -0.37
N LEU A 98 -1.23 -12.52 -1.19
CA LEU A 98 -0.29 -12.06 -2.22
C LEU A 98 -0.70 -12.67 -3.57
N SER A 99 -0.61 -11.90 -4.67
CA SER A 99 -1.25 -12.29 -5.95
C SER A 99 -0.36 -12.31 -7.19
N ASN A 100 0.87 -11.80 -7.15
CA ASN A 100 1.70 -11.59 -8.35
C ASN A 100 3.06 -12.33 -8.34
N GLY A 101 3.24 -13.34 -7.48
CA GLY A 101 4.41 -14.25 -7.45
C GLY A 101 4.02 -15.72 -7.62
N ASP A 102 5.00 -16.63 -7.56
CA ASP A 102 4.74 -18.06 -7.45
C ASP A 102 4.05 -18.41 -6.12
N GLU A 103 3.31 -19.52 -6.09
CA GLU A 103 2.49 -19.91 -4.95
C GLU A 103 3.30 -20.07 -3.67
N GLU A 104 4.46 -20.73 -3.74
CA GLU A 104 5.34 -20.96 -2.58
C GLU A 104 5.90 -19.63 -2.05
N GLY A 105 6.37 -18.76 -2.95
CA GLY A 105 6.88 -17.43 -2.62
C GLY A 105 5.81 -16.54 -1.99
N ASN A 106 4.59 -16.55 -2.54
CA ASN A 106 3.45 -15.82 -1.99
C ASN A 106 3.07 -16.33 -0.60
N MET A 107 3.02 -17.65 -0.39
CA MET A 107 2.74 -18.24 0.91
C MET A 107 3.81 -17.88 1.95
N LYS A 108 5.10 -17.94 1.59
CA LYS A 108 6.20 -17.55 2.48
C LYS A 108 6.10 -16.08 2.88
N LEU A 109 5.89 -15.18 1.92
CA LEU A 109 5.79 -13.75 2.20
C LEU A 109 4.54 -13.43 3.02
N ALA A 110 3.37 -13.98 2.66
CA ALA A 110 2.15 -13.79 3.44
C ALA A 110 2.31 -14.32 4.88
N GLY A 111 2.99 -15.45 5.07
CA GLY A 111 3.35 -15.98 6.38
C GLY A 111 4.22 -15.02 7.19
N HIS A 112 5.28 -14.49 6.57
CA HIS A 112 6.18 -13.52 7.20
C HIS A 112 5.49 -12.20 7.56
N LEU A 113 4.59 -11.68 6.73
CA LEU A 113 3.84 -10.47 7.09
C LEU A 113 2.92 -10.72 8.30
N LYS A 114 2.42 -11.94 8.48
CA LYS A 114 1.53 -12.31 9.59
C LYS A 114 2.27 -12.60 10.90
N SER A 115 3.55 -12.97 10.84
CA SER A 115 4.30 -13.40 12.03
C SER A 115 4.64 -12.26 12.99
N ALA A 116 5.12 -12.65 14.18
CA ALA A 116 5.44 -11.76 15.29
C ALA A 116 6.61 -10.78 15.03
N ASP A 117 7.39 -11.01 13.97
CA ASP A 117 8.44 -10.11 13.48
C ASP A 117 7.92 -8.99 12.58
N PHE A 118 6.63 -9.02 12.21
CA PHE A 118 5.99 -7.98 11.42
C PHE A 118 4.67 -7.52 12.06
N PHE A 119 3.49 -7.95 11.56
CA PHE A 119 2.22 -7.47 12.10
C PHE A 119 1.77 -8.20 13.38
N ASP A 120 2.36 -9.35 13.71
CA ASP A 120 1.96 -10.19 14.86
C ASP A 120 0.45 -10.40 14.90
N VAL A 121 -0.13 -10.92 13.81
CA VAL A 121 -1.60 -10.93 13.63
C VAL A 121 -2.32 -11.82 14.63
N GLU A 122 -1.61 -12.74 15.28
CA GLU A 122 -2.17 -13.52 16.40
C GLU A 122 -2.59 -12.60 17.56
N LYS A 123 -1.80 -11.55 17.83
CA LYS A 123 -2.09 -10.53 18.85
C LYS A 123 -2.83 -9.32 18.31
N ASN A 124 -2.57 -8.94 17.06
CA ASN A 124 -3.14 -7.78 16.39
C ASN A 124 -4.01 -8.22 15.20
N GLN A 125 -5.12 -8.90 15.51
CA GLN A 125 -5.99 -9.52 14.51
C GLN A 125 -6.69 -8.48 13.61
N GLU A 126 -6.83 -7.25 14.10
CA GLU A 126 -7.51 -6.16 13.42
C GLU A 126 -6.59 -4.97 13.22
N GLY A 127 -6.63 -4.40 12.03
CA GLY A 127 -6.14 -3.05 11.76
C GLY A 127 -7.30 -2.07 11.80
N ALA A 128 -7.07 -0.87 12.32
CA ALA A 128 -8.06 0.21 12.28
C ALA A 128 -7.52 1.40 11.50
N PHE A 129 -8.34 1.94 10.61
CA PHE A 129 -8.12 3.22 9.95
C PHE A 129 -9.26 4.16 10.30
N GLU A 130 -8.94 5.37 10.74
CA GLU A 130 -9.92 6.37 11.19
C GLU A 130 -9.62 7.71 10.55
N ILE A 131 -10.66 8.33 9.98
CA ILE A 131 -10.55 9.58 9.25
C ILE A 131 -10.48 10.72 10.27
N THR A 132 -9.30 11.32 10.41
CA THR A 132 -9.06 12.48 11.31
C THR A 132 -9.23 13.84 10.61
N GLY A 133 -9.47 13.83 9.30
CA GLY A 133 -9.75 15.05 8.55
C GLY A 133 -9.92 14.79 7.06
N VAL A 134 -10.80 15.57 6.44
CA VAL A 134 -11.11 15.48 5.02
C VAL A 134 -10.75 16.80 4.34
N LYS A 135 -10.14 16.72 3.17
CA LYS A 135 -9.87 17.87 2.30
C LYS A 135 -10.39 17.57 0.91
N PRO A 136 -10.92 18.57 0.19
CA PRO A 136 -11.27 18.41 -1.21
C PRO A 136 -10.09 17.86 -2.02
N PHE A 137 -10.36 16.84 -2.81
CA PHE A 137 -9.37 16.32 -3.75
C PHE A 137 -9.07 17.39 -4.81
N SER A 138 -7.79 17.69 -5.00
CA SER A 138 -7.31 18.72 -5.93
C SER A 138 -6.39 18.16 -7.03
N GLY A 139 -6.30 16.83 -7.14
CA GLY A 139 -5.54 16.17 -8.20
C GLY A 139 -6.33 16.04 -9.50
N ASN A 140 -5.61 15.77 -10.59
CA ASN A 140 -6.22 15.33 -11.84
C ASN A 140 -6.49 13.82 -11.73
N LEU A 141 -7.69 13.39 -12.14
CA LEU A 141 -8.05 11.97 -12.28
C LEU A 141 -7.48 11.38 -13.57
#